data_AF-X0YYK4-F1
#
_entry.id   AF-X0YYK4-F1
#
_cell.length_a   1.000
_cell.length_b   1.000
_cell.length_c   1.000
_cell.angle_alpha   90.00
_cell.angle_beta   90.00
_cell.angle_gamma   90.00
#
_symmetry.space_group_name_H-M   'P 1'
#
loop_
_entity.id
_entity.type
_entity.pdbx_description
1 polymer ?
#
loop_
_entity_poly.entity_id
_entity_poly.type
_entity_poly.pdbx_seq_one_letter_code
_entity_poly.pdbx_strand_id
1 'polypeptide(L)'
;MLCLPGRAGTATASSGMALHSAAGAPQIWYSETRELYHGIPVTIRFSPADERLAKQVWAYLGHVDDVFNIYRPDSEVARVNEAVKPGRVEVSGELAQVVQLSQHLYTLTGRAFDITIGPLVRIWRDAAQSGELPEGDALLSARAKVGLDKIRLENGNLFFEAPAVLFDFGGVVKGVAVDSVVQMLKEADREAAFVQVGGETAAFGASLFGGPHRLGVQHPLDAAKLWTVIE
;
A
#
# COMPACT_ATOMS: atom_id res chain seq x y z
N MET A 1 -59.61 -12.60 12.47
CA MET A 1 -60.54 -12.66 13.61
C MET A 1 -59.72 -13.08 14.83
N LEU A 2 -59.51 -12.13 15.77
CA LEU A 2 -58.95 -12.23 17.13
C LEU A 2 -57.53 -12.82 17.30
N CYS A 3 -56.68 -12.47 18.28
CA CYS A 3 -56.39 -11.31 19.14
C CYS A 3 -55.22 -11.78 20.04
N LEU A 4 -54.09 -11.05 20.03
CA LEU A 4 -53.11 -10.67 21.11
C LEU A 4 -53.28 -11.21 22.57
N PRO A 5 -52.34 -10.96 23.53
CA PRO A 5 -50.89 -10.64 23.49
C PRO A 5 -50.00 -11.30 24.62
N GLY A 6 -48.68 -11.10 24.54
CA GLY A 6 -47.87 -10.56 25.65
C GLY A 6 -46.98 -11.50 26.49
N ARG A 7 -45.66 -11.21 26.51
CA ARG A 7 -44.91 -10.92 27.76
C ARG A 7 -43.50 -10.38 27.47
N ALA A 8 -43.22 -9.23 28.10
CA ALA A 8 -41.92 -8.59 28.18
C ALA A 8 -40.99 -9.37 29.13
N GLY A 9 -39.76 -9.62 28.70
CA GLY A 9 -38.67 -10.14 29.51
C GLY A 9 -37.71 -9.00 29.88
N THR A 10 -37.58 -8.76 31.18
CA THR A 10 -36.71 -7.76 31.80
C THR A 10 -35.24 -8.09 31.62
N ALA A 11 -34.45 -7.18 31.03
CA ALA A 11 -33.00 -7.26 31.02
C ALA A 11 -32.45 -6.84 32.40
N THR A 12 -31.83 -7.78 33.09
CA THR A 12 -31.08 -7.55 34.33
C THR A 12 -29.72 -6.96 33.99
N ALA A 13 -29.45 -5.75 34.48
CA ALA A 13 -28.12 -5.14 34.45
C ALA A 13 -27.20 -5.92 35.39
N SER A 14 -26.12 -6.49 34.86
CA SER A 14 -25.01 -7.00 35.67
C SER A 14 -23.90 -5.95 35.70
N SER A 15 -23.65 -5.44 36.90
CA SER A 15 -22.46 -4.65 37.25
C SER A 15 -21.29 -5.60 37.45
N GLY A 16 -20.12 -5.26 36.91
CA GLY A 16 -18.90 -6.04 37.13
C GLY A 16 -17.63 -5.37 36.61
N MET A 17 -16.88 -4.78 37.56
CA MET A 17 -15.46 -4.43 37.55
C MET A 17 -14.93 -3.37 36.57
N ALA A 18 -14.72 -2.17 37.12
CA ALA A 18 -13.82 -1.17 36.59
C ALA A 18 -12.37 -1.68 36.64
N LEU A 19 -11.81 -2.03 35.48
CA LEU A 19 -10.36 -2.12 35.31
C LEU A 19 -9.82 -0.69 35.27
N HIS A 20 -9.14 -0.30 36.34
CA HIS A 20 -8.31 0.91 36.34
C HIS A 20 -7.11 0.66 35.43
N SER A 21 -7.15 1.23 34.23
CA SER A 21 -5.95 1.48 33.43
C SER A 21 -5.65 2.97 33.50
N ALA A 22 -4.39 3.31 33.76
CA ALA A 22 -3.92 4.67 34.00
C ALA A 22 -4.34 5.61 32.86
N ALA A 23 -5.38 6.41 33.12
CA ALA A 23 -5.86 7.41 32.20
C ALA A 23 -4.87 8.58 32.16
N GLY A 24 -3.90 8.50 31.24
CA GLY A 24 -3.35 9.71 30.64
C GLY A 24 -4.49 10.54 30.04
N ALA A 25 -4.28 11.86 29.91
CA ALA A 25 -5.27 12.74 29.29
C ALA A 25 -5.76 12.14 27.95
N PRO A 26 -7.06 12.28 27.61
CA PRO A 26 -7.59 11.72 26.37
C PRO A 26 -6.77 12.25 25.19
N GLN A 27 -6.04 11.34 24.54
CA GLN A 27 -5.25 11.66 23.36
C GLN A 27 -6.22 12.11 22.26
N ILE A 28 -6.01 13.30 21.71
CA ILE A 28 -6.83 13.79 20.60
C ILE A 28 -6.26 13.17 19.32
N TRP A 29 -7.05 12.32 18.68
CA TRP A 29 -6.67 11.61 17.46
C TRP A 29 -7.23 12.30 16.23
N TYR A 30 -6.39 12.42 15.21
CA TYR A 30 -6.89 12.51 13.83
C TYR A 30 -7.15 11.09 13.32
N SER A 31 -8.24 10.89 12.58
CA SER A 31 -8.57 9.61 11.96
C SER A 31 -9.39 9.83 10.70
N GLU A 32 -8.87 9.39 9.56
CA GLU A 32 -9.59 9.42 8.30
C GLU A 32 -9.28 8.18 7.46
N THR A 33 -10.29 7.70 6.74
CA THR A 33 -10.16 6.62 5.75
C THR A 33 -10.68 7.13 4.41
N ARG A 34 -9.91 6.96 3.35
CA ARG A 34 -10.27 7.31 1.96
C ARG A 34 -9.97 6.14 1.04
N GLU A 35 -10.57 6.14 -0.14
CA GLU A 35 -10.16 5.26 -1.22
C GLU A 35 -9.21 6.00 -2.16
N LEU A 36 -8.03 5.44 -2.40
CA LEU A 36 -7.03 5.90 -3.37
C LEU A 36 -6.68 4.77 -4.34
N TYR A 37 -5.88 5.03 -5.38
CA TYR A 37 -5.29 4.00 -6.24
C TYR A 37 -6.29 2.98 -6.82
N HIS A 38 -7.42 3.46 -7.34
CA HIS A 38 -8.52 2.62 -7.86
C HIS A 38 -9.26 1.79 -6.80
N GLY A 39 -9.69 2.43 -5.71
CA GLY A 39 -10.57 1.81 -4.70
C GLY A 39 -9.84 1.12 -3.55
N ILE A 40 -8.53 1.32 -3.44
CA ILE A 40 -7.74 0.79 -2.31
C ILE A 40 -8.04 1.63 -1.07
N PRO A 41 -8.52 1.01 0.03
CA PRO A 41 -8.75 1.72 1.28
C PRO A 41 -7.41 2.13 1.90
N VAL A 42 -7.32 3.42 2.24
CA VAL A 42 -6.19 4.04 2.92
C VAL A 42 -6.69 4.66 4.22
N THR A 43 -6.12 4.25 5.35
CA THR A 43 -6.49 4.73 6.68
C THR A 43 -5.30 5.38 7.35
N ILE A 44 -5.46 6.63 7.76
CA ILE A 44 -4.46 7.40 8.50
C ILE A 44 -5.02 7.79 9.86
N ARG A 45 -4.33 7.40 10.93
CA ARG A 45 -4.63 7.81 12.30
C ARG A 45 -3.37 8.22 13.00
N PHE A 46 -3.39 9.33 13.73
CA PHE A 46 -2.25 9.74 14.54
C PHE A 46 -2.67 10.68 15.68
N SER A 47 -1.80 10.77 16.68
CA SER A 47 -1.96 11.67 17.83
C SER A 47 -0.63 12.32 18.22
N PRO A 48 -0.62 13.59 18.66
CA PRO A 48 -1.76 14.52 18.70
C PRO A 48 -2.29 14.90 17.31
N ALA A 49 -3.59 15.16 17.20
CA ALA A 49 -4.24 15.57 15.94
C ALA A 49 -3.69 16.89 15.41
N ASP A 50 -3.44 16.95 14.08
CA ASP A 50 -3.04 18.16 13.36
C ASP A 50 -3.61 18.11 11.93
N GLU A 51 -4.61 18.94 11.65
CA GLU A 51 -5.28 19.02 10.34
C GLU A 51 -4.36 19.49 9.20
N ARG A 52 -3.34 20.30 9.50
CA ARG A 52 -2.38 20.75 8.49
C ARG A 52 -1.45 19.60 8.11
N LEU A 53 -0.97 18.85 9.10
CA LEU A 53 -0.16 17.65 8.87
C LEU A 53 -0.96 16.59 8.10
N ALA A 54 -2.23 16.37 8.47
CA ALA A 54 -3.11 15.46 7.73
C ALA A 54 -3.21 15.83 6.25
N LYS A 55 -3.39 17.12 5.92
CA LYS A 55 -3.40 17.59 4.53
C LYS A 55 -2.08 17.31 3.81
N GLN A 56 -0.93 17.47 4.47
CA GLN A 56 0.37 17.15 3.89
C GLN A 56 0.54 15.66 3.61
N VAL A 57 0.13 14.80 4.56
CA VAL A 57 0.13 13.34 4.39
C VAL A 57 -0.76 12.93 3.20
N TRP A 58 -1.97 13.46 3.10
CA TRP A 58 -2.85 13.16 1.98
C TRP A 58 -2.32 13.69 0.64
N ALA A 59 -1.68 14.86 0.64
CA ALA A 59 -1.03 15.38 -0.56
C ALA A 59 0.13 14.48 -1.01
N TYR A 60 0.94 13.98 -0.07
CA TYR A 60 1.99 13.01 -0.37
C TYR A 60 1.44 11.71 -0.95
N LEU A 61 0.38 11.15 -0.35
CA LEU A 61 -0.27 9.93 -0.89
C LEU A 61 -0.84 10.16 -2.30
N GLY A 62 -1.34 11.36 -2.59
CA GLY A 62 -1.71 11.76 -3.95
C GLY A 62 -0.50 11.82 -4.89
N HIS A 63 0.63 12.36 -4.42
CA HIS A 63 1.88 12.40 -5.18
C HIS A 63 2.41 11.01 -5.54
N VAL A 64 2.28 10.02 -4.64
CA VAL A 64 2.63 8.63 -4.94
C VAL A 64 1.83 8.10 -6.14
N ASP A 65 0.56 8.49 -6.30
CA ASP A 65 -0.24 8.18 -7.49
C ASP A 65 0.34 8.86 -8.74
N ASP A 66 0.73 10.14 -8.62
CA ASP A 66 1.35 10.90 -9.72
C ASP A 66 2.65 10.25 -10.25
N VAL A 67 3.39 9.56 -9.38
CA VAL A 67 4.68 8.96 -9.75
C VAL A 67 4.50 7.52 -10.23
N PHE A 68 3.78 6.68 -9.49
CA PHE A 68 3.84 5.22 -9.64
C PHE A 68 2.58 4.58 -10.27
N ASN A 69 1.57 5.35 -10.64
CA ASN A 69 0.35 4.80 -11.22
C ASN A 69 0.55 4.41 -12.70
N ILE A 70 0.77 3.12 -12.98
CA ILE A 70 0.93 2.59 -14.34
C ILE A 70 -0.32 2.69 -15.23
N TYR A 71 -1.47 3.05 -14.68
CA TYR A 71 -2.74 3.21 -15.40
C TYR A 71 -3.03 4.65 -15.78
N ARG A 72 -2.34 5.62 -15.15
CA ARG A 72 -2.48 7.03 -15.45
C ARG A 72 -1.46 7.44 -16.51
N PRO A 73 -1.86 7.85 -17.72
CA PRO A 73 -0.92 8.11 -18.82
C PRO A 73 0.09 9.22 -18.52
N ASP A 74 -0.26 10.15 -17.64
CA ASP A 74 0.56 11.27 -17.19
C ASP A 74 1.28 11.00 -15.87
N SER A 75 1.31 9.75 -15.38
CA SER A 75 2.21 9.40 -14.28
C SER A 75 3.66 9.35 -14.76
N GLU A 76 4.60 9.53 -13.84
CA GLU A 76 6.01 9.40 -14.18
C GLU A 76 6.36 8.01 -14.72
N VAL A 77 5.92 6.94 -14.04
CA VAL A 77 6.19 5.57 -14.48
C VAL A 77 5.56 5.26 -15.84
N ALA A 78 4.38 5.80 -16.16
CA ALA A 78 3.76 5.60 -17.46
C ALA A 78 4.61 6.25 -18.57
N ARG A 79 5.07 7.48 -18.35
CA ARG A 79 6.00 8.15 -19.27
C ARG A 79 7.30 7.38 -19.44
N VAL A 80 7.88 6.87 -18.35
CA VAL A 80 9.10 6.03 -18.41
C VAL A 80 8.83 4.78 -19.25
N ASN A 81 7.72 4.09 -19.00
CA ASN A 81 7.30 2.89 -19.73
C ASN A 81 7.05 3.14 -21.24
N GLU A 82 6.55 4.31 -21.62
CA GLU A 82 6.39 4.70 -23.03
C GLU A 82 7.72 5.10 -23.69
N ALA A 83 8.64 5.65 -22.91
CA ALA A 83 9.95 6.10 -23.38
C ALA A 83 10.98 4.97 -23.54
N VAL A 84 10.64 3.71 -23.18
CA VAL A 84 11.59 2.58 -23.19
C VAL A 84 12.03 2.20 -24.60
N LYS A 85 13.05 2.90 -25.04
CA LYS A 85 13.93 2.60 -26.17
C LYS A 85 15.36 2.54 -25.63
N PRO A 86 16.29 1.84 -26.30
CA PRO A 86 17.69 1.90 -25.93
C PRO A 86 18.13 3.35 -25.76
N GLY A 87 18.64 3.71 -24.58
CA GLY A 87 18.89 5.11 -24.24
C GLY A 87 18.78 5.42 -22.76
N ARG A 88 18.66 6.71 -22.47
CA ARG A 88 18.68 7.31 -21.14
C ARG A 88 17.36 8.02 -20.87
N VAL A 89 16.77 7.78 -19.71
CA VAL A 89 15.58 8.49 -19.21
C VAL A 89 15.91 9.05 -17.82
N GLU A 90 15.72 10.36 -17.65
CA GLU A 90 15.83 11.00 -16.34
C GLU A 90 14.58 10.70 -15.51
N VAL A 91 14.77 10.44 -14.22
CA VAL A 91 13.69 10.13 -13.28
C VAL A 91 13.81 10.98 -12.02
N SER A 92 12.69 11.14 -11.31
CA SER A 92 12.63 11.79 -10.02
C SER A 92 13.46 11.04 -8.98
N GLY A 93 13.85 11.75 -7.93
CA GLY A 93 14.57 11.15 -6.81
C GLY A 93 13.77 10.03 -6.14
N GLU A 94 12.44 10.18 -6.04
CA GLU A 94 11.56 9.18 -5.44
C GLU A 94 11.48 7.91 -6.30
N LEU A 95 11.27 8.03 -7.61
CA LEU A 95 11.30 6.89 -8.52
C LEU A 95 12.68 6.20 -8.50
N ALA A 96 13.77 6.97 -8.52
CA ALA A 96 15.12 6.43 -8.41
C ALA A 96 15.32 5.63 -7.10
N GLN A 97 14.87 6.14 -5.96
CA GLN A 97 14.97 5.46 -4.66
C GLN A 97 14.22 4.13 -4.66
N VAL A 98 12.99 4.11 -5.20
CA VAL A 98 12.19 2.86 -5.27
C VAL A 98 12.82 1.86 -6.25
N VAL A 99 13.41 2.31 -7.35
CA VAL A 99 14.18 1.44 -8.25
C VAL A 99 15.40 0.86 -7.53
N GLN A 100 16.15 1.65 -6.75
CA GLN A 100 17.30 1.15 -5.97
C GLN A 100 16.87 0.10 -4.94
N LEU A 101 15.80 0.36 -4.19
CA LEU A 101 15.21 -0.61 -3.28
C LEU A 101 14.82 -1.89 -4.04
N SER A 102 14.22 -1.75 -5.22
CA SER A 102 13.83 -2.89 -6.04
C SER A 102 15.02 -3.69 -6.57
N GLN A 103 16.14 -3.03 -6.93
CA GLN A 103 17.40 -3.69 -7.28
C GLN A 103 17.99 -4.49 -6.11
N HIS A 104 17.91 -3.93 -4.90
CA HIS A 104 18.32 -4.62 -3.69
C HIS A 104 17.44 -5.87 -3.44
N LEU A 105 16.11 -5.73 -3.49
CA LEU A 105 15.16 -6.83 -3.30
C LEU A 105 15.31 -7.91 -4.40
N TYR A 106 15.51 -7.50 -5.65
CA TYR A 106 15.79 -8.41 -6.76
C TYR A 106 17.01 -9.29 -6.48
N THR A 107 18.07 -8.72 -5.94
CA THR A 107 19.27 -9.49 -5.55
C THR A 107 19.01 -10.36 -4.33
N LEU A 108 18.43 -9.80 -3.27
CA LEU A 108 18.17 -10.46 -1.99
C LEU A 108 17.27 -11.70 -2.13
N THR A 109 16.29 -11.62 -3.03
CA THR A 109 15.31 -12.69 -3.26
C THR A 109 15.74 -13.71 -4.32
N GLY A 110 17.00 -13.65 -4.78
CA GLY A 110 17.46 -14.54 -5.86
C GLY A 110 16.68 -14.32 -7.16
N ARG A 111 16.35 -13.06 -7.47
CA ARG A 111 15.59 -12.59 -8.64
C ARG A 111 14.09 -12.88 -8.63
N ALA A 112 13.53 -13.31 -7.48
CA ALA A 112 12.09 -13.59 -7.38
C ALA A 112 11.22 -12.33 -7.34
N PHE A 113 11.70 -11.25 -6.73
CA PHE A 113 11.05 -9.93 -6.76
C PHE A 113 11.61 -9.10 -7.91
N ASP A 114 10.82 -8.81 -8.95
CA ASP A 114 11.26 -8.04 -10.12
C ASP A 114 10.17 -7.03 -10.53
N ILE A 115 10.46 -5.73 -10.46
CA ILE A 115 9.53 -4.68 -10.88
C ILE A 115 9.43 -4.55 -12.41
N THR A 116 10.22 -5.27 -13.21
CA THR A 116 10.11 -5.28 -14.68
C THR A 116 9.08 -6.28 -15.21
N ILE A 117 8.26 -6.87 -14.34
CA ILE A 117 7.20 -7.82 -14.72
C ILE A 117 6.01 -7.17 -15.44
N GLY A 118 6.04 -5.85 -15.68
CA GLY A 118 4.98 -5.10 -16.35
C GLY A 118 4.44 -5.75 -17.64
N PRO A 119 5.26 -6.34 -18.53
CA PRO A 119 4.75 -7.02 -19.72
C PRO A 119 3.86 -8.22 -19.38
N LEU A 120 4.19 -8.99 -18.32
CA LEU A 120 3.39 -10.12 -17.85
C LEU A 120 2.13 -9.64 -17.14
N VAL A 121 2.23 -8.58 -16.33
CA VAL A 121 1.07 -7.99 -15.63
C VAL A 121 0.01 -7.53 -16.63
N ARG A 122 0.41 -6.88 -17.73
CA ARG A 122 -0.52 -6.45 -18.79
C ARG A 122 -1.25 -7.63 -19.42
N ILE A 123 -0.52 -8.66 -19.83
CA ILE A 123 -1.11 -9.87 -20.43
C ILE A 123 -2.13 -10.53 -19.49
N TRP A 124 -1.79 -10.70 -18.22
CA TRP A 124 -2.70 -11.33 -17.25
C TRP A 124 -3.91 -10.45 -16.92
N ARG A 125 -3.78 -9.13 -17.01
CA ARG A 125 -4.91 -8.22 -16.87
C ARG A 125 -5.87 -8.32 -18.05
N ASP A 126 -5.35 -8.34 -19.28
CA ASP A 126 -6.17 -8.47 -20.49
C ASP A 126 -6.91 -9.81 -20.49
N ALA A 127 -6.26 -10.88 -20.04
CA ALA A 127 -6.87 -12.18 -19.81
C ALA A 127 -8.00 -12.13 -18.75
N ALA A 128 -7.78 -11.44 -17.63
CA ALA A 128 -8.81 -11.30 -16.60
C ALA A 128 -10.03 -10.48 -17.08
N GLN A 129 -9.83 -9.51 -17.98
CA GLN A 129 -10.91 -8.69 -18.54
C GLN A 129 -11.69 -9.43 -19.64
N SER A 130 -11.00 -10.18 -20.49
CA SER A 130 -11.61 -10.95 -21.59
C SER A 130 -12.23 -12.28 -21.12
N GLY A 131 -11.73 -12.84 -20.02
CA GLY A 131 -12.08 -14.19 -19.57
C GLY A 131 -11.33 -15.29 -20.32
N GLU A 132 -10.39 -14.95 -21.19
CA GLU A 132 -9.61 -15.88 -22.00
C GLU A 132 -8.18 -16.00 -21.47
N LEU A 133 -7.63 -17.21 -21.45
CA LEU A 133 -6.25 -17.41 -21.01
C LEU A 133 -5.25 -16.90 -22.06
N PRO A 134 -4.09 -16.36 -21.64
CA PRO A 134 -3.06 -15.93 -22.58
C PRO A 134 -2.52 -17.09 -23.42
N GLU A 135 -2.22 -16.81 -24.68
CA GLU A 135 -1.49 -17.74 -25.55
C GLU A 135 -0.04 -17.94 -25.07
N GLY A 136 0.50 -19.15 -25.30
CA GLY A 136 1.86 -19.50 -24.90
C GLY A 136 2.94 -18.60 -25.52
N ASP A 137 2.81 -18.27 -26.79
CA ASP A 137 3.78 -17.42 -27.50
C ASP A 137 3.78 -15.97 -26.99
N ALA A 138 2.62 -15.45 -26.58
CA ALA A 138 2.50 -14.15 -25.96
C ALA A 138 3.20 -14.12 -24.59
N LEU A 139 3.02 -15.16 -23.77
CA LEU A 139 3.70 -15.29 -22.48
C LEU A 139 5.22 -15.41 -22.63
N LEU A 140 5.69 -16.21 -23.58
CA LEU A 140 7.13 -16.34 -23.87
C LEU A 140 7.74 -15.00 -24.30
N SER A 141 7.05 -14.27 -25.18
CA SER A 141 7.46 -12.96 -25.67
C SER A 141 7.49 -11.91 -24.56
N ALA A 142 6.53 -11.92 -23.64
CA ALA A 142 6.53 -11.03 -22.48
C ALA A 142 7.64 -11.39 -21.48
N ARG A 143 7.84 -12.68 -21.20
CA ARG A 143 8.90 -13.14 -20.30
C ARG A 143 10.29 -12.74 -20.78
N ALA A 144 10.53 -12.77 -22.10
CA ALA A 144 11.80 -12.34 -22.69
C ALA A 144 12.11 -10.85 -22.43
N LYS A 145 11.10 -10.03 -22.08
CA LYS A 145 11.23 -8.60 -21.77
C LYS A 145 11.43 -8.31 -20.28
N VAL A 146 11.16 -9.29 -19.41
CA VAL A 146 11.37 -9.19 -17.96
C VAL A 146 12.85 -9.40 -17.64
N GLY A 147 13.37 -8.63 -16.70
CA GLY A 147 14.73 -8.71 -16.18
C GLY A 147 15.21 -7.35 -15.71
N LEU A 148 15.27 -7.19 -14.39
CA LEU A 148 15.84 -5.99 -13.76
C LEU A 148 17.35 -5.80 -14.05
N ASP A 149 18.03 -6.88 -14.46
CA ASP A 149 19.41 -6.87 -14.93
C ASP A 149 19.60 -6.21 -16.31
N LYS A 150 18.50 -5.86 -17.00
CA LYS A 150 18.51 -5.15 -18.30
C LYS A 150 18.48 -3.63 -18.16
N ILE A 151 18.44 -3.12 -16.93
CA ILE A 151 18.42 -1.70 -16.61
C ILE A 151 19.61 -1.32 -15.73
N ARG A 152 20.12 -0.10 -15.90
CA ARG A 152 21.06 0.51 -14.96
C ARG A 152 20.52 1.84 -14.46
N LEU A 153 20.74 2.14 -13.20
CA LEU A 153 20.39 3.42 -12.59
C LEU A 153 21.67 4.13 -12.15
N GLU A 154 21.97 5.26 -12.78
CA GLU A 154 23.18 6.04 -12.50
C GLU A 154 22.84 7.53 -12.45
N ASN A 155 23.21 8.20 -11.35
CA ASN A 155 23.00 9.64 -11.16
C ASN A 155 21.57 10.11 -11.47
N GLY A 156 20.54 9.38 -11.01
CA GLY A 156 19.13 9.72 -11.26
C GLY A 156 18.63 9.43 -12.69
N ASN A 157 19.39 8.66 -13.47
CA ASN A 157 19.03 8.32 -14.83
C ASN A 157 18.94 6.80 -15.01
N LEU A 158 17.84 6.34 -15.62
CA LEU A 158 17.66 4.97 -16.07
C LEU A 158 18.27 4.81 -17.46
N PHE A 159 19.07 3.76 -17.61
CA PHE A 159 19.66 3.33 -18.88
C PHE A 159 19.06 1.98 -19.25
N PHE A 160 18.53 1.89 -20.47
CA PHE A 160 17.92 0.68 -21.00
C PHE A 160 18.84 0.07 -22.06
N GLU A 161 19.25 -1.17 -21.84
CA GLU A 161 20.12 -1.90 -22.79
C GLU A 161 19.31 -2.62 -23.87
N ALA A 162 18.04 -2.92 -23.59
CA ALA A 162 17.11 -3.54 -24.52
C ALA A 162 15.79 -2.76 -24.59
N PRO A 163 15.15 -2.68 -25.77
CA PRO A 163 13.79 -2.17 -25.86
C PRO A 163 12.83 -3.09 -25.08
N ALA A 164 11.78 -2.49 -24.52
CA ALA A 164 10.59 -3.17 -23.98
C ALA A 164 10.59 -3.68 -22.52
N VAL A 165 11.50 -3.24 -21.66
CA VAL A 165 11.28 -3.34 -20.20
C VAL A 165 10.07 -2.48 -19.82
N LEU A 166 9.15 -3.00 -19.02
CA LEU A 166 8.04 -2.20 -18.47
C LEU A 166 7.99 -2.39 -16.96
N PHE A 167 7.99 -1.29 -16.24
CA PHE A 167 7.91 -1.29 -14.79
C PHE A 167 6.48 -1.46 -14.28
N ASP A 168 6.36 -2.24 -13.22
CA ASP A 168 5.22 -2.37 -12.32
C ASP A 168 5.76 -2.35 -10.88
N PHE A 169 5.34 -1.36 -10.10
CA PHE A 169 5.80 -1.17 -8.71
C PHE A 169 4.77 -1.65 -7.68
N GLY A 170 3.71 -2.35 -8.11
CA GLY A 170 2.60 -2.74 -7.24
C GLY A 170 3.02 -3.62 -6.07
N GLY A 171 4.13 -4.35 -6.21
CA GLY A 171 4.71 -5.19 -5.16
C GLY A 171 5.55 -4.46 -4.11
N VAL A 172 5.79 -3.15 -4.22
CA VAL A 172 6.67 -2.40 -3.29
C VAL A 172 6.13 -1.02 -2.91
N VAL A 173 5.43 -0.32 -3.81
CA VAL A 173 5.10 1.10 -3.62
C VAL A 173 4.19 1.36 -2.41
N LYS A 174 3.26 0.47 -2.10
CA LYS A 174 2.37 0.63 -0.93
C LYS A 174 3.15 0.59 0.38
N GLY A 175 4.13 -0.31 0.49
CA GLY A 175 5.04 -0.37 1.64
C GLY A 175 5.85 0.91 1.78
N VAL A 176 6.44 1.39 0.68
CA VAL A 176 7.19 2.65 0.65
C VAL A 176 6.31 3.83 1.07
N ALA A 177 5.08 3.92 0.55
CA ALA A 177 4.15 5.00 0.92
C ALA A 177 3.80 4.96 2.41
N VAL A 178 3.56 3.77 2.98
CA VAL A 178 3.30 3.58 4.40
C VAL A 178 4.51 4.03 5.24
N ASP A 179 5.71 3.61 4.87
CA ASP A 179 6.95 3.96 5.58
C ASP A 179 7.22 5.47 5.53
N SER A 180 7.05 6.10 4.36
CA SER A 180 7.19 7.55 4.17
C SER A 180 6.20 8.33 5.03
N VAL A 181 4.93 7.91 5.08
CA VAL A 181 3.93 8.57 5.94
C VAL A 181 4.29 8.39 7.42
N VAL A 182 4.72 7.20 7.84
CA VAL A 182 5.19 7.00 9.22
C VAL A 182 6.37 7.92 9.54
N GLN A 183 7.31 8.07 8.63
CA GLN A 183 8.46 8.96 8.80
C GLN A 183 8.01 10.43 8.91
N MET A 184 7.11 10.90 8.03
CA MET A 184 6.53 12.25 8.12
C MET A 184 5.86 12.50 9.48
N LEU A 185 5.13 11.52 10.01
CA LEU A 185 4.45 11.64 11.31
C LEU A 185 5.45 11.68 12.47
N LYS A 186 6.52 10.86 12.40
CA LYS A 186 7.59 10.88 13.42
C LYS A 186 8.38 12.20 13.40
N GLU A 187 8.71 12.70 12.21
CA GLU A 187 9.41 13.99 12.04
C GLU A 187 8.56 15.18 12.48
N ALA A 188 7.23 15.04 12.47
CA ALA A 188 6.29 16.00 13.01
C ALA A 188 5.99 15.77 14.50
N ASP A 189 6.81 15.01 15.23
CA ASP A 189 6.67 14.74 16.67
C ASP A 189 5.30 14.16 17.06
N ARG A 190 4.71 13.32 16.21
CA ARG A 190 3.52 12.54 16.62
C ARG A 190 3.98 11.45 17.58
N GLU A 191 3.18 11.21 18.62
CA GLU A 191 3.47 10.24 19.68
C GLU A 191 3.01 8.83 19.29
N ALA A 192 1.93 8.76 18.51
CA ALA A 192 1.38 7.50 18.04
C ALA A 192 0.75 7.64 16.66
N ALA A 193 0.81 6.56 15.88
CA ALA A 193 0.13 6.48 14.59
C ALA A 193 -0.24 5.05 14.21
N PHE A 194 -1.24 4.96 13.33
CA PHE A 194 -1.60 3.78 12.57
C PHE A 194 -1.82 4.22 11.11
N VAL A 195 -1.06 3.63 10.20
CA VAL A 195 -1.07 3.93 8.77
C VAL A 195 -1.32 2.62 8.03
N GLN A 196 -2.33 2.60 7.16
CA GLN A 196 -2.64 1.45 6.33
C GLN A 196 -2.95 1.88 4.90
N VAL A 197 -2.36 1.20 3.92
CA VAL A 197 -2.63 1.36 2.48
C VAL A 197 -2.87 -0.03 1.90
N GLY A 198 -4.13 -0.42 1.66
CA GLY A 198 -4.43 -1.68 0.96
C GLY A 198 -3.94 -2.97 1.64
N GLY A 199 -3.79 -2.96 2.96
CA GLY A 199 -3.32 -4.09 3.78
C GLY A 199 -1.92 -3.89 4.33
N GLU A 200 -1.05 -3.20 3.60
CA GLU A 200 0.27 -2.76 4.07
C GLU A 200 0.07 -1.80 5.23
N THR A 201 0.64 -2.13 6.39
CA THR A 201 0.32 -1.47 7.65
C THR A 201 1.58 -1.21 8.45
N ALA A 202 1.71 0.00 8.98
CA ALA A 202 2.71 0.35 9.97
C ALA A 202 2.07 1.18 11.08
N ALA A 203 2.55 0.98 12.30
CA ALA A 203 2.05 1.68 13.47
C ALA A 203 3.18 1.92 14.48
N PHE A 204 3.03 2.96 15.29
CA PHE A 204 3.92 3.22 16.41
C PHE A 204 3.18 3.89 17.56
N GLY A 205 3.79 3.91 18.74
CA GLY A 205 3.17 4.43 19.95
C GLY A 205 1.98 3.60 20.42
N ALA A 206 1.14 4.21 21.25
CA ALA A 206 -0.06 3.56 21.76
C ALA A 206 -1.20 3.52 20.72
N SER A 207 -2.07 2.53 20.81
CA SER A 207 -3.29 2.47 19.99
C SER A 207 -4.29 3.56 20.42
N LEU A 208 -5.30 3.82 19.58
CA LEU A 208 -6.41 4.72 19.93
C LEU A 208 -7.23 4.25 21.15
N PHE A 209 -7.09 2.98 21.54
CA PHE A 209 -7.75 2.40 22.71
C PHE A 209 -6.82 2.32 23.93
N GLY A 210 -5.60 2.86 23.83
CA GLY A 210 -4.51 2.63 24.77
C GLY A 210 -3.80 1.29 24.54
N GLY A 211 -2.59 1.16 25.08
CA GLY A 211 -1.78 -0.06 24.93
C GLY A 211 -1.21 -0.27 23.51
N PRO A 212 -0.66 -1.46 23.21
CA PRO A 212 -0.06 -1.75 21.90
C PRO A 212 -1.10 -1.80 20.77
N HIS A 213 -0.64 -1.60 19.53
CA HIS A 213 -1.47 -1.82 18.35
C HIS A 213 -1.70 -3.31 18.13
N ARG A 214 -2.95 -3.71 17.87
CA ARG A 214 -3.31 -5.10 17.62
C ARG A 214 -3.72 -5.26 16.16
N LEU A 215 -2.93 -6.02 15.38
CA LEU A 215 -3.15 -6.18 13.94
C LEU A 215 -3.66 -7.59 13.64
N GLY A 216 -4.82 -7.70 13.01
CA GLY A 216 -5.38 -8.97 12.58
C GLY A 216 -4.75 -9.45 11.28
N VAL A 217 -4.26 -10.70 11.26
CA VAL A 217 -3.89 -11.39 10.03
C VAL A 217 -5.15 -12.08 9.50
N GLN A 218 -5.62 -11.68 8.31
CA GLN A 218 -6.85 -12.21 7.72
C GLN A 218 -6.69 -13.68 7.29
N HIS A 219 -7.75 -14.47 7.47
CA HIS A 219 -7.77 -15.83 6.94
C HIS A 219 -7.83 -15.82 5.39
N PRO A 220 -6.93 -16.52 4.68
CA PRO A 220 -6.76 -16.35 3.23
C PRO A 220 -7.95 -16.82 2.38
N LEU A 221 -8.81 -17.70 2.93
CA LEU A 221 -9.97 -18.27 2.22
C LEU A 221 -11.32 -17.83 2.82
N ASP A 222 -11.33 -17.05 3.90
CA ASP A 222 -12.55 -16.65 4.58
C ASP A 222 -12.40 -15.22 5.09
N ALA A 223 -12.91 -14.26 4.31
CA ALA A 223 -12.74 -12.84 4.58
C ALA A 223 -13.41 -12.39 5.90
N ALA A 224 -14.34 -13.18 6.46
CA ALA A 224 -15.00 -12.89 7.72
C ALA A 224 -14.21 -13.35 8.96
N LYS A 225 -13.06 -14.03 8.78
CA LYS A 225 -12.25 -14.58 9.87
C LYS A 225 -10.84 -13.99 9.92
N LEU A 226 -10.31 -13.90 11.13
CA LEU A 226 -8.90 -13.69 11.38
C LEU A 226 -8.20 -15.05 11.59
N TRP A 227 -7.04 -15.21 10.98
CA TRP A 227 -6.12 -16.31 11.26
C TRP A 227 -5.44 -16.13 12.63
N THR A 228 -4.92 -14.93 12.90
CA THR A 228 -4.28 -14.58 14.17
C THR A 228 -4.30 -13.07 14.40
N VAL A 229 -3.81 -12.63 15.57
CA VAL A 229 -3.55 -11.23 15.91
C VAL A 229 -2.08 -11.11 16.32
N ILE A 230 -1.41 -10.06 15.83
CA ILE A 230 -0.05 -9.67 16.24
C ILE A 230 -0.11 -8.37 17.06
N GLU A 231 0.78 -8.26 18.05
CA GLU A 231 0.90 -7.13 19.00
C GLU A 231 2.35 -6.64 19.08
#